data_AF-A0A835U851-F1
#
_entry.id   AF-A0A835U851-F1
#
_cell.length_a   1.000
_cell.length_b   1.000
_cell.length_c   1.000
_cell.angle_alpha   90.00
_cell.angle_beta   90.00
_cell.angle_gamma   90.00
#
_symmetry.space_group_name_H-M   'P 1'
#
loop_
_entity.id
_entity.type
_entity.pdbx_description
1 polymer ?
#
loop_
_entity_poly.entity_id
_entity_poly.type
_entity_poly.pdbx_seq_one_letter_code
_entity_poly.pdbx_strand_id
1 'polypeptide(L)'
;MGSAAALHSLAGLIATIRSPLVDELLAKEGISKILAFLTSPDLEVRLLALDCVVAVGYVGSKDAVDAMMRAGVVKRLLEMQRTEVAVDDDRRQMSRTDLSERSALASAVGRFAVGVEVGEGLRQREKRAFKLEVLRRVREAAADEAEVATVISEILWGSTSW
;
A
#
# COMPACT_ATOMS: atom_id res chain seq x y z
N MET A 1 -12.08 -12.42 12.15
CA MET A 1 -11.84 -11.08 12.71
C MET A 1 -11.24 -10.20 11.63
N GLY A 2 -12.08 -9.66 10.76
CA GLY A 2 -11.67 -8.84 9.63
C GLY A 2 -12.90 -8.28 8.95
N SER A 3 -13.71 -7.50 9.69
CA SER A 3 -14.79 -6.74 9.08
C SER A 3 -14.21 -5.42 8.54
N ALA A 4 -14.76 -4.93 7.43
CA ALA A 4 -14.42 -3.62 6.87
C ALA A 4 -14.46 -2.51 7.96
N ALA A 5 -15.50 -2.51 8.80
CA ALA A 5 -15.62 -1.56 9.92
C ALA A 5 -14.41 -1.53 10.87
N ALA A 6 -13.78 -2.69 11.14
CA ALA A 6 -12.61 -2.75 12.01
C ALA A 6 -11.35 -2.16 11.34
N LEU A 7 -11.16 -2.43 10.04
CA LEU A 7 -10.05 -1.84 9.27
C LEU A 7 -10.24 -0.34 9.08
N HIS A 8 -11.46 0.11 8.82
CA HIS A 8 -11.77 1.54 8.73
C HIS A 8 -11.48 2.26 10.06
N SER A 9 -11.92 1.66 11.18
CA SER A 9 -11.62 2.19 12.51
C SER A 9 -10.11 2.23 12.77
N LEU A 10 -9.38 1.18 12.37
CA LEU A 10 -7.93 1.11 12.51
C LEU A 10 -7.22 2.21 11.73
N ALA A 11 -7.60 2.45 10.46
CA ALA A 11 -7.03 3.53 9.65
C ALA A 11 -7.24 4.90 10.31
N GLY A 12 -8.44 5.17 10.83
CA GLY A 12 -8.73 6.39 11.57
C GLY A 12 -7.94 6.52 12.88
N LEU A 13 -7.76 5.42 13.62
CA LEU A 13 -6.94 5.40 14.82
C LEU A 13 -5.46 5.64 14.53
N ILE A 14 -4.92 5.09 13.43
CA ILE A 14 -3.54 5.36 12.99
C ILE A 14 -3.39 6.84 12.63
N ALA A 15 -4.35 7.43 11.92
CA ALA A 15 -4.32 8.85 11.59
C ALA A 15 -4.38 9.75 12.85
N THR A 16 -5.13 9.33 13.87
CA THR A 16 -5.36 10.13 15.09
C THR A 16 -4.24 9.97 16.12
N ILE A 17 -3.85 8.73 16.43
CA ILE A 17 -2.85 8.41 17.46
C ILE A 17 -1.43 8.51 16.89
N ARG A 18 -1.26 8.25 15.59
CA ARG A 18 0.01 8.33 14.85
C ARG A 18 1.05 7.29 15.31
N SER A 19 2.32 7.68 15.40
CA SER A 19 3.46 6.78 15.65
C SER A 19 3.30 5.85 16.87
N PRO A 20 2.78 6.29 18.04
CA PRO A 20 2.57 5.39 19.19
C PRO A 20 1.72 4.16 18.88
N LEU A 21 0.67 4.31 18.05
CA LEU A 21 -0.15 3.17 17.66
C LEU A 21 0.60 2.25 16.68
N VAL A 22 1.38 2.83 15.78
CA VAL A 22 2.19 2.03 14.83
C VAL A 22 3.26 1.23 15.55
N ASP A 23 3.87 1.78 16.61
CA ASP A 23 4.86 1.07 17.42
C ASP A 23 4.22 -0.11 18.19
N GLU A 24 3.01 0.08 18.73
CA GLU A 24 2.20 -1.01 19.30
C GLU A 24 1.85 -2.09 18.27
N LEU A 25 1.47 -1.69 17.05
CA LEU A 25 1.22 -2.62 15.95
C LEU A 25 2.48 -3.38 15.55
N LEU A 26 3.65 -2.74 15.56
CA LEU A 26 4.93 -3.40 15.31
C LEU A 26 5.22 -4.44 16.41
N ALA A 27 5.06 -4.08 17.68
CA ALA A 27 5.31 -4.95 18.82
C ALA A 27 4.41 -6.21 18.85
N LYS A 28 3.18 -6.11 18.32
CA LYS A 28 2.17 -7.19 18.32
C LYS A 28 2.03 -7.92 16.98
N GLU A 29 2.99 -7.74 16.06
CA GLU A 29 2.96 -8.28 14.69
C GLU A 29 1.69 -7.87 13.91
N GLY A 30 1.06 -6.76 14.30
CA GLY A 30 -0.14 -6.21 13.67
C GLY A 30 0.08 -5.82 12.21
N ILE A 31 1.29 -5.36 11.88
CA ILE A 31 1.66 -5.00 10.50
C ILE A 31 1.48 -6.18 9.54
N SER A 32 1.97 -7.37 9.92
CA SER A 32 1.83 -8.59 9.11
C SER A 32 0.37 -8.99 8.93
N LYS A 33 -0.47 -8.79 9.94
CA LYS A 33 -1.92 -9.07 9.87
C LYS A 33 -2.63 -8.12 8.92
N ILE A 34 -2.28 -6.82 8.94
CA ILE A 34 -2.80 -5.84 7.98
C ILE A 34 -2.44 -6.26 6.55
N LEU A 35 -1.19 -6.65 6.32
CA LEU A 35 -0.74 -7.09 5.00
C LEU A 35 -1.43 -8.38 4.52
N ALA A 36 -1.88 -9.25 5.42
CA ALA A 36 -2.66 -10.43 5.04
C ALA A 36 -4.05 -10.08 4.49
N PHE A 37 -4.62 -8.94 4.86
CA PHE A 37 -5.91 -8.49 4.33
C PHE A 37 -5.83 -7.97 2.88
N LEU A 38 -4.63 -7.62 2.39
CA LEU A 38 -4.43 -7.23 0.98
C LEU A 38 -4.78 -8.36 0.00
N THR A 39 -4.74 -9.61 0.44
CA THR A 39 -5.11 -10.80 -0.36
C THR A 39 -6.53 -11.28 -0.09
N SER A 40 -7.37 -10.49 0.58
CA SER A 40 -8.78 -10.81 0.83
C SER A 40 -9.57 -10.88 -0.48
N PRO A 41 -10.56 -11.77 -0.64
CA PRO A 41 -11.47 -11.77 -1.79
C PRO A 41 -12.40 -10.55 -1.81
N ASP A 42 -12.65 -9.94 -0.65
CA ASP A 42 -13.52 -8.78 -0.51
C ASP A 42 -12.79 -7.47 -0.91
N LEU A 43 -13.36 -6.75 -1.89
CA LEU A 43 -12.83 -5.49 -2.41
C LEU A 43 -12.71 -4.41 -1.32
N GLU A 44 -13.73 -4.27 -0.48
CA GLU A 44 -13.78 -3.25 0.58
C GLU A 44 -12.67 -3.51 1.61
N VAL A 45 -12.47 -4.78 1.97
CA VAL A 45 -11.40 -5.20 2.88
C VAL A 45 -10.03 -4.89 2.30
N ARG A 46 -9.81 -5.12 1.00
CA ARG A 46 -8.53 -4.80 0.33
C ARG A 46 -8.25 -3.30 0.32
N LEU A 47 -9.26 -2.48 0.02
CA LEU A 47 -9.15 -1.02 0.03
C LEU A 47 -8.77 -0.49 1.40
N LEU A 48 -9.48 -0.92 2.44
CA LEU A 48 -9.21 -0.48 3.80
C LEU A 48 -7.87 -1.00 4.33
N ALA A 49 -7.44 -2.19 3.90
CA ALA A 49 -6.10 -2.68 4.17
C ALA A 49 -5.03 -1.82 3.48
N LEU A 50 -5.25 -1.39 2.24
CA LEU A 50 -4.36 -0.46 1.55
C LEU A 50 -4.29 0.88 2.27
N ASP A 51 -5.42 1.44 2.71
CA ASP A 51 -5.45 2.69 3.48
C ASP A 51 -4.67 2.56 4.79
N CYS A 52 -4.80 1.43 5.50
CA CYS A 52 -4.00 1.14 6.68
C CYS A 52 -2.50 1.09 6.34
N VAL A 53 -2.11 0.41 5.24
CA VAL A 53 -0.71 0.30 4.81
C VAL A 53 -0.12 1.67 4.46
N VAL A 54 -0.87 2.50 3.74
CA VAL A 54 -0.45 3.87 3.40
C VAL A 54 -0.34 4.72 4.67
N ALA A 55 -1.30 4.61 5.60
CA ALA A 55 -1.26 5.33 6.87
C ALA A 55 -0.05 4.92 7.72
N VAL A 56 0.24 3.62 7.84
CA VAL A 56 1.45 3.11 8.51
C VAL A 56 2.71 3.63 7.80
N GLY A 57 2.73 3.64 6.47
CA GLY A 57 3.85 4.21 5.70
C GLY A 57 4.08 5.70 5.95
N TYR A 58 3.00 6.46 6.16
CA TYR A 58 3.06 7.90 6.38
C TYR A 58 3.61 8.26 7.77
N VAL A 59 3.08 7.68 8.85
CA VAL A 59 3.48 8.04 10.23
C VAL A 59 4.50 7.08 10.86
N GLY A 60 4.76 5.94 10.23
CA GLY A 60 5.52 4.84 10.83
C GLY A 60 7.01 5.11 10.92
N SER A 61 7.61 4.69 12.02
CA SER A 61 9.06 4.72 12.21
C SER A 61 9.78 3.88 11.15
N LYS A 62 11.09 4.09 11.01
CA LYS A 62 11.94 3.27 10.14
C LYS A 62 11.72 1.77 10.38
N ASP A 63 11.61 1.35 11.64
CA ASP A 63 11.44 -0.06 11.99
C ASP A 63 10.10 -0.63 11.52
N ALA A 64 9.03 0.17 11.57
CA ALA A 64 7.71 -0.21 11.06
C ALA A 64 7.71 -0.33 9.53
N VAL A 65 8.34 0.61 8.83
CA VAL A 65 8.48 0.54 7.36
C VAL A 65 9.37 -0.63 6.95
N ASP A 66 10.49 -0.84 7.63
CA ASP A 66 11.37 -1.99 7.39
C ASP A 66 10.64 -3.31 7.69
N ALA A 67 9.74 -3.34 8.68
CA ALA A 67 8.89 -4.50 8.95
C ALA A 67 7.89 -4.77 7.81
N MET A 68 7.24 -3.74 7.25
CA MET A 68 6.40 -3.89 6.05
C MET A 68 7.19 -4.43 4.86
N MET A 69 8.40 -3.91 4.66
CA MET A 69 9.29 -4.39 3.61
C MET A 69 9.68 -5.85 3.85
N ARG A 70 10.15 -6.23 5.05
CA ARG A 70 10.46 -7.63 5.39
C ARG A 70 9.26 -8.56 5.21
N ALA A 71 8.08 -8.11 5.60
CA ALA A 71 6.86 -8.88 5.44
C ALA A 71 6.47 -9.07 3.96
N GLY A 72 6.96 -8.23 3.04
CA GLY A 72 6.77 -8.38 1.59
C GLY A 72 5.61 -7.55 1.05
N VAL A 73 5.43 -6.31 1.55
CA VAL A 73 4.36 -5.40 1.12
C VAL A 73 4.34 -5.19 -0.40
N VAL A 74 5.49 -4.93 -1.04
CA VAL A 74 5.56 -4.64 -2.49
C VAL A 74 5.01 -5.80 -3.33
N LYS A 75 5.38 -7.04 -3.01
CA LYS A 75 4.90 -8.23 -3.72
C LYS A 75 3.38 -8.38 -3.62
N ARG A 76 2.82 -8.21 -2.41
CA ARG A 76 1.37 -8.30 -2.20
C ARG A 76 0.59 -7.19 -2.91
N LEU A 77 1.12 -5.97 -2.93
CA LEU A 77 0.50 -4.86 -3.65
C LEU A 77 0.49 -5.10 -5.16
N LEU A 78 1.57 -5.67 -5.73
CA LEU A 78 1.60 -6.07 -7.15
C LEU A 78 0.61 -7.20 -7.45
N GLU A 79 0.56 -8.24 -6.62
CA GLU A 79 -0.41 -9.33 -6.78
C GLU A 79 -1.86 -8.80 -6.75
N MET A 80 -2.14 -7.86 -5.85
CA MET A 80 -3.44 -7.19 -5.74
C MET A 80 -3.76 -6.33 -6.98
N GLN A 81 -2.79 -5.61 -7.54
CA GLN A 81 -2.97 -4.83 -8.77
C GLN A 81 -3.40 -5.73 -9.94
N ARG A 82 -2.77 -6.89 -10.10
CA ARG A 82 -3.09 -7.84 -11.19
C ARG A 82 -4.50 -8.38 -11.10
N THR A 83 -4.99 -8.67 -9.89
CA THR A 83 -6.36 -9.14 -9.69
C THR A 83 -7.40 -8.11 -10.11
N GLU A 84 -7.11 -6.81 -10.08
CA GLU A 84 -8.05 -5.77 -10.51
C GLU A 84 -8.01 -5.53 -12.02
N VAL A 85 -6.81 -5.57 -12.63
CA VAL A 85 -6.64 -5.42 -14.09
C VAL A 85 -7.32 -6.56 -14.85
N ALA A 86 -7.40 -7.76 -14.28
CA ALA A 86 -8.04 -8.92 -14.92
C ALA A 86 -9.57 -8.83 -15.03
N VAL A 87 -10.24 -7.89 -14.35
CA VAL A 87 -11.73 -7.81 -14.25
C VAL A 87 -12.33 -6.85 -15.30
N ASP A 88 -11.63 -6.66 -16.43
CA ASP A 88 -11.95 -5.61 -17.40
C ASP A 88 -13.20 -5.83 -18.25
N ASP A 89 -13.85 -7.00 -18.19
CA ASP A 89 -14.99 -7.33 -19.07
C ASP A 89 -16.32 -6.68 -18.66
N ASP A 90 -16.45 -6.17 -17.42
CA ASP A 90 -17.71 -5.65 -16.85
C ASP A 90 -17.76 -4.13 -16.62
N ARG A 91 -16.80 -3.36 -17.18
CA ARG A 91 -16.71 -1.89 -16.96
C ARG A 91 -17.94 -1.08 -17.37
N ARG A 92 -18.86 -1.63 -18.19
CA ARG A 92 -20.04 -0.90 -18.70
C ARG A 92 -21.18 -0.72 -17.69
N GLN A 93 -21.20 -1.44 -16.57
CA GLN A 93 -22.27 -1.35 -15.55
C GLN A 93 -21.79 -0.79 -14.20
N MET A 94 -20.51 -0.43 -14.07
CA MET A 94 -19.92 -0.06 -12.78
C MET A 94 -20.18 1.40 -12.40
N SER A 95 -20.42 1.65 -11.11
CA SER A 95 -20.60 3.01 -10.61
C SER A 95 -19.28 3.79 -10.63
N ARG A 96 -19.36 5.13 -10.60
CA ARG A 96 -18.17 5.99 -10.51
C ARG A 96 -17.33 5.71 -9.26
N THR A 97 -17.96 5.29 -8.16
CA THR A 97 -17.28 4.95 -6.90
C THR A 97 -16.46 3.68 -7.06
N ASP A 98 -17.04 2.62 -7.63
CA ASP A 98 -16.35 1.35 -7.87
C ASP A 98 -15.13 1.52 -8.80
N LEU A 99 -15.26 2.37 -9.82
CA LEU A 99 -14.15 2.71 -10.72
C LEU A 99 -13.02 3.44 -9.99
N SER A 100 -13.36 4.36 -9.08
CA SER A 100 -12.37 5.07 -8.26
C SER A 100 -11.64 4.14 -7.30
N GLU A 101 -12.39 3.22 -6.68
CA GLU A 101 -11.85 2.22 -5.76
C GLU A 101 -10.91 1.24 -6.47
N ARG A 102 -11.32 0.67 -7.60
CA ARG A 102 -10.45 -0.21 -8.38
C ARG A 102 -9.22 0.51 -8.92
N SER A 103 -9.35 1.78 -9.31
CA SER A 103 -8.21 2.62 -9.69
C SER A 103 -7.22 2.84 -8.52
N ALA A 104 -7.74 2.99 -7.30
CA ALA A 104 -6.90 3.08 -6.10
C ALA A 104 -6.08 1.80 -5.87
N LEU A 105 -6.68 0.63 -6.14
CA LEU A 105 -5.97 -0.65 -6.07
C LEU A 105 -5.02 -0.86 -7.25
N ALA A 106 -5.33 -0.38 -8.46
CA ALA A 106 -4.48 -0.49 -9.64
C ALA A 106 -3.15 0.27 -9.52
N SER A 107 -3.12 1.31 -8.67
CA SER A 107 -1.93 2.14 -8.38
C SER A 107 -1.37 1.92 -6.97
N ALA A 108 -1.67 0.78 -6.34
CA ALA A 108 -1.41 0.55 -4.93
C ALA A 108 0.07 0.66 -4.51
N VAL A 109 1.01 0.16 -5.33
CA VAL A 109 2.45 0.32 -5.09
C VAL A 109 2.85 1.79 -5.16
N GLY A 110 2.36 2.53 -6.16
CA GLY A 110 2.58 3.96 -6.29
C GLY A 110 2.07 4.74 -5.08
N ARG A 111 0.83 4.48 -4.65
CA ARG A 111 0.22 5.10 -3.46
C ARG A 111 1.02 4.82 -2.18
N PHE A 112 1.48 3.58 -2.00
CA PHE A 112 2.33 3.22 -0.88
C PHE A 112 3.67 3.95 -0.92
N ALA A 113 4.34 3.95 -2.07
CA ALA A 113 5.64 4.60 -2.23
C ALA A 113 5.56 6.12 -1.98
N VAL A 114 4.55 6.78 -2.57
CA VAL A 114 4.28 8.21 -2.36
C VAL A 114 3.94 8.48 -0.89
N GLY A 115 3.09 7.67 -0.26
CA GLY A 115 2.71 7.82 1.14
C GLY A 115 3.90 7.83 2.10
N VAL A 116 4.88 6.94 1.88
CA VAL A 116 6.13 6.93 2.68
C VAL A 116 7.04 8.11 2.34
N GLU A 117 7.09 8.53 1.07
CA GLU A 117 7.91 9.65 0.61
C GLU A 117 7.44 11.00 1.17
N VAL A 118 6.13 11.25 1.20
CA VAL A 118 5.55 12.48 1.79
C VAL A 118 5.31 12.37 3.29
N GLY A 119 5.41 11.16 3.86
CA GLY A 119 5.19 10.87 5.26
C GLY A 119 6.18 11.53 6.23
N GLU A 120 5.86 11.49 7.51
CA GLU A 120 6.62 12.14 8.59
C GLU A 120 7.58 11.19 9.32
N GLY A 121 7.39 9.87 9.17
CA GLY A 121 8.09 8.88 10.00
C GLY A 121 9.56 8.61 9.64
N LEU A 122 9.99 8.93 8.42
CA LEU A 122 11.33 8.65 7.91
C LEU A 122 12.13 9.93 7.65
N ARG A 123 13.45 9.88 7.92
CA ARG A 123 14.38 10.95 7.52
C ARG A 123 14.59 10.96 6.01
N GLN A 124 15.03 12.09 5.45
CA GLN A 124 15.28 12.23 4.01
C GLN A 124 16.28 11.20 3.42
N ARG A 125 17.25 10.74 4.21
CA ARG A 125 18.16 9.65 3.79
C ARG A 125 17.46 8.29 3.74
N GLU A 126 16.53 8.05 4.67
CA GLU A 126 15.77 6.81 4.79
C GLU A 126 14.71 6.72 3.70
N LYS A 127 14.02 7.84 3.40
CA LYS A 127 13.11 7.95 2.26
C LYS A 127 13.78 7.61 0.93
N ARG A 128 15.00 8.13 0.71
CA ARG A 128 15.80 7.81 -0.49
C ARG A 128 16.19 6.34 -0.56
N ALA A 129 16.66 5.76 0.54
CA ALA A 129 16.99 4.34 0.61
C ALA A 129 15.75 3.45 0.39
N PHE A 130 14.63 3.82 0.99
CA PHE A 130 13.34 3.14 0.81
C PHE A 130 12.90 3.16 -0.66
N LYS A 131 12.95 4.33 -1.34
CA LYS A 131 12.56 4.45 -2.75
C LYS A 131 13.39 3.50 -3.63
N LEU A 132 14.70 3.44 -3.43
CA LEU A 132 15.57 2.50 -4.16
C LEU A 132 15.21 1.04 -3.89
N GLU A 133 14.92 0.70 -2.63
CA GLU A 133 14.54 -0.66 -2.25
C GLU A 133 13.18 -1.05 -2.84
N VAL A 134 12.19 -0.16 -2.86
CA VAL A 134 10.90 -0.41 -3.55
C VAL A 134 11.14 -0.67 -5.03
N LEU A 135 11.93 0.16 -5.71
CA LEU A 135 12.24 -0.04 -7.14
C LEU A 135 12.95 -1.38 -7.39
N ARG A 136 13.82 -1.82 -6.49
CA ARG A 136 14.46 -3.15 -6.58
C ARG A 136 13.40 -4.26 -6.45
N ARG A 137 12.53 -4.17 -5.45
CA ARG A 137 11.49 -5.18 -5.17
C ARG A 137 10.43 -5.27 -6.26
N VAL A 138 10.10 -4.15 -6.90
CA VAL A 138 9.20 -4.15 -8.06
C VAL A 138 9.79 -4.98 -9.20
N ARG A 139 11.08 -4.79 -9.52
CA ARG A 139 11.76 -5.59 -10.56
C ARG A 139 11.80 -7.08 -10.23
N GLU A 140 11.90 -7.44 -8.97
CA GLU A 140 11.95 -8.85 -8.52
C GLU A 140 10.60 -9.54 -8.50
N ALA A 141 9.51 -8.79 -8.31
CA ALA A 141 8.17 -9.34 -8.12
C ALA A 141 7.26 -9.18 -9.35
N ALA A 142 7.60 -8.27 -10.27
CA ALA A 142 6.86 -8.05 -11.51
C ALA A 142 6.87 -9.31 -12.41
N ALA A 143 5.80 -9.49 -13.18
CA ALA A 143 5.60 -10.62 -14.08
C ALA A 143 6.37 -10.43 -15.39
N ASP A 144 6.46 -9.18 -15.87
CA ASP A 144 7.13 -8.81 -17.12
C ASP A 144 7.69 -7.38 -17.07
N GLU A 145 8.45 -7.02 -18.10
CA GLU A 145 9.08 -5.69 -18.22
C GLU A 145 8.05 -4.55 -18.39
N ALA A 146 6.86 -4.83 -18.93
CA ALA A 146 5.82 -3.82 -19.11
C ALA A 146 5.21 -3.41 -17.76
N GLU A 147 4.96 -4.39 -16.88
CA GLU A 147 4.52 -4.13 -15.51
C GLU A 147 5.59 -3.37 -14.73
N VAL A 148 6.88 -3.74 -14.87
CA VAL A 148 7.99 -2.99 -14.27
C VAL A 148 7.97 -1.54 -14.73
N ALA A 149 7.92 -1.30 -16.04
CA ALA A 149 7.96 0.05 -16.61
C ALA A 149 6.79 0.90 -16.10
N THR A 150 5.58 0.33 -16.09
CA THR A 150 4.37 1.00 -15.62
C THR A 150 4.51 1.41 -14.16
N VAL A 151 4.80 0.47 -13.27
CA VAL A 151 4.86 0.73 -11.82
C VAL A 151 6.02 1.65 -11.46
N ILE A 152 7.20 1.50 -12.09
CA ILE A 152 8.32 2.40 -11.87
C ILE A 152 7.98 3.81 -12.35
N SER A 153 7.30 3.96 -13.49
CA SER A 153 6.88 5.27 -13.98
C SER A 153 5.94 5.96 -12.99
N GLU A 154 4.98 5.22 -12.41
CA GLU A 154 4.08 5.74 -11.38
C GLU A 154 4.85 6.20 -10.13
N ILE A 155 5.84 5.43 -9.66
CA ILE A 155 6.62 5.78 -8.47
C ILE A 155 7.50 7.02 -8.72
N LEU A 156 8.11 7.13 -9.90
CA LEU A 156 9.04 8.21 -10.23
C LEU A 156 8.30 9.51 -10.57
N TRP A 157 7.19 9.43 -11.30
CA TRP A 157 6.44 10.59 -11.77
C TRP A 157 5.25 10.94 -10.86
N GLY A 158 4.65 9.98 -10.16
CA GLY A 158 3.60 10.24 -9.16
C GLY A 158 4.08 11.04 -7.94
N SER A 159 5.39 11.13 -7.73
CA SER A 159 6.01 12.04 -6.75
C SER A 159 6.10 13.52 -7.23
N THR A 160 5.66 13.85 -8.45
CA THR A 160 5.73 15.21 -9.01
C THR A 160 4.40 15.94 -9.15
N SER A 161 3.27 15.29 -8.84
CA SER A 161 1.93 15.88 -8.92
C SER A 161 1.31 16.03 -7.52
N TRP A 162 1.83 16.97 -6.75
CA TRP A 162 1.19 17.58 -5.57
C TRP A 162 1.51 19.07 -5.58
#